data_AF-A0A8C4TK05-F1
#
_entry.id   AF-A0A8C4TK05-F1
#
_cell.length_a   1.000
_cell.length_b   1.000
_cell.length_c   1.000
_cell.angle_alpha   90.00
_cell.angle_beta   90.00
_cell.angle_gamma   90.00
#
_symmetry.space_group_name_H-M   'P 1'
#
loop_
_entity.id
_entity.type
_entity.pdbx_description
1 polymer ?
#
loop_
_entity_poly.entity_id
_entity_poly.type
_entity_poly.pdbx_seq_one_letter_code
_entity_poly.pdbx_strand_id
1 'polypeptide(L)'
;MASEQAFVDDHGEATLLDPSASSPVGDKSSCVSEKKAVKMTCEGNDNDLAVCGQARTSDGNGDHCLAQRTSTKRKFDSEDEHTDSKVCLLENHGEKVATHYNALKECGLEERNQSRILYLRNFNNWLKSVIIGEILEKVKQKKNNICVLDLGCGKGGDLLKWRKGRISKIVCADIAEVSIEQCKQRYSDMKNRGRGNDHIFEAEFISADCTKELLADKFKDPETYFDICSCQFVLHYSFETQEQAEQMLRNACERLRPGGYFIGTTPNAFELVKRLENSDGNSFGNKVYSVTFQKKGDFPLFGCQYDFNLEGVVNVPEFLVYFPLLEMMAKKYKMKLLFKKTFREFFEEKIKNEEHKMLLKRMQALEPYSSYQKAKLGANAEEYQHAEKHLTSGKTSETLVRFMFMVWSLFGCVL
;
A
#
# COMPACT_ATOMS: atom_id res chain seq x y z
N MET A 1 -30.46 -38.57 17.06
CA MET A 1 -31.52 -37.67 17.57
C MET A 1 -31.01 -36.27 17.43
N ALA A 2 -31.74 -35.46 16.66
CA ALA A 2 -31.47 -34.06 16.41
C ALA A 2 -31.64 -33.23 17.70
N SER A 3 -30.91 -32.13 17.80
CA SER A 3 -31.33 -30.97 18.56
C SER A 3 -31.04 -29.74 17.73
N GLU A 4 -32.08 -29.26 17.07
CA GLU A 4 -32.17 -27.96 16.42
C GLU A 4 -31.97 -26.85 17.46
N GLN A 5 -31.22 -25.81 17.10
CA GLN A 5 -31.43 -24.47 17.64
C GLN A 5 -31.40 -23.46 16.49
N ALA A 6 -32.48 -22.70 16.42
CA ALA A 6 -32.86 -21.78 15.36
C ALA A 6 -32.11 -20.44 15.42
N PHE A 7 -31.93 -19.83 14.25
CA PHE A 7 -31.58 -18.41 14.09
C PHE A 7 -32.88 -17.60 13.94
N VAL A 8 -32.94 -16.43 14.59
CA VAL A 8 -34.01 -15.43 14.47
C VAL A 8 -33.40 -14.19 13.82
N ASP A 9 -34.00 -13.71 12.73
CA ASP A 9 -33.66 -12.45 12.06
C ASP A 9 -34.67 -11.33 12.39
N ASP A 10 -34.20 -10.08 12.27
CA ASP A 10 -34.69 -8.86 12.93
C ASP A 10 -35.91 -8.16 12.28
N HIS A 11 -36.68 -8.85 11.44
CA HIS A 11 -37.91 -8.33 10.87
C HIS A 11 -39.00 -9.40 10.89
N GLY A 12 -39.82 -9.40 11.94
CA GLY A 12 -40.82 -10.43 12.23
C GLY A 12 -41.96 -10.56 11.22
N GLU A 13 -41.70 -11.23 10.10
CA GLU A 13 -42.72 -11.75 9.20
C GLU A 13 -42.33 -13.14 8.68
N ALA A 14 -43.16 -14.15 8.95
CA ALA A 14 -42.97 -15.53 8.54
C ALA A 14 -43.69 -15.79 7.21
N THR A 15 -42.98 -16.27 6.19
CA THR A 15 -43.57 -16.87 4.98
C THR A 15 -43.05 -18.30 4.80
N LEU A 16 -43.98 -19.25 4.73
CA LEU A 16 -43.76 -20.69 4.57
C LEU A 16 -43.43 -21.00 3.11
N LEU A 17 -42.37 -21.79 2.86
CA LEU A 17 -42.09 -22.38 1.55
C LEU A 17 -42.51 -23.85 1.55
N ASP A 18 -43.45 -24.17 0.66
CA ASP A 18 -43.98 -25.50 0.36
C ASP A 18 -43.03 -26.26 -0.60
N PRO A 19 -42.53 -27.46 -0.26
CA PRO A 19 -41.67 -28.24 -1.12
C PRO A 19 -42.46 -29.27 -1.93
N SER A 20 -43.15 -28.85 -3.00
CA SER A 20 -43.62 -29.78 -4.04
C SER A 20 -43.96 -29.09 -5.36
N ALA A 21 -43.06 -29.13 -6.35
CA ALA A 21 -43.44 -29.16 -7.76
C ALA A 21 -42.26 -29.48 -8.68
N SER A 22 -42.50 -30.47 -9.52
CA SER A 22 -41.67 -31.12 -10.53
C SER A 22 -41.33 -30.25 -11.76
N SER A 23 -40.29 -30.70 -12.47
CA SER A 23 -39.83 -30.28 -13.79
C SER A 23 -40.93 -30.20 -14.88
N PRO A 24 -40.63 -29.56 -16.03
CA PRO A 24 -40.48 -30.42 -17.21
C PRO A 24 -39.32 -30.06 -18.16
N VAL A 25 -39.06 -31.07 -18.99
CA VAL A 25 -38.04 -31.29 -20.02
C VAL A 25 -38.34 -30.53 -21.33
N GLY A 26 -37.32 -30.25 -22.15
CA GLY A 26 -37.42 -29.93 -23.59
C GLY A 26 -36.20 -29.18 -24.12
N ASP A 27 -35.07 -29.82 -24.48
CA ASP A 27 -34.69 -30.52 -25.71
C ASP A 27 -34.01 -29.64 -26.80
N LYS A 28 -32.76 -30.04 -27.11
CA LYS A 28 -31.87 -29.85 -28.29
C LYS A 28 -32.03 -28.67 -29.25
N SER A 29 -30.92 -27.98 -29.53
CA SER A 29 -30.28 -28.06 -30.86
C SER A 29 -28.82 -27.60 -30.85
N SER A 30 -28.03 -28.30 -31.65
CA SER A 30 -26.63 -28.14 -32.00
C SER A 30 -26.37 -26.95 -32.93
N CYS A 31 -25.22 -26.29 -32.81
CA CYS A 31 -24.43 -25.97 -34.00
C CYS A 31 -22.94 -25.79 -33.70
N VAL A 32 -22.16 -26.36 -34.62
CA VAL A 32 -20.71 -26.51 -34.69
C VAL A 32 -20.11 -25.31 -35.43
N SER A 33 -18.78 -25.21 -35.41
CA SER A 33 -17.87 -24.37 -36.23
C SER A 33 -17.56 -22.98 -35.64
N GLU A 34 -16.33 -22.48 -35.62
CA GLU A 34 -15.11 -22.86 -36.34
C GLU A 34 -13.90 -22.25 -35.62
N LYS A 35 -12.84 -23.05 -35.39
CA LYS A 35 -11.54 -22.57 -34.94
C LYS A 35 -10.79 -22.00 -36.15
N LYS A 36 -10.38 -20.73 -36.10
CA LYS A 36 -9.38 -20.19 -37.03
C LYS A 36 -8.09 -19.92 -36.28
N ALA A 37 -7.14 -20.85 -36.45
CA ALA A 37 -5.75 -20.67 -36.09
C ALA A 37 -5.08 -19.75 -37.11
N VAL A 38 -4.50 -18.63 -36.64
CA VAL A 38 -3.60 -17.80 -37.45
C VAL A 38 -2.18 -18.29 -37.18
N LYS A 39 -1.60 -18.89 -38.21
CA LYS A 39 -0.21 -19.36 -38.28
C LYS A 39 0.65 -18.16 -38.69
N MET A 40 1.41 -17.59 -37.75
CA MET A 40 2.49 -16.64 -38.09
C MET A 40 3.75 -17.44 -38.40
N THR A 41 4.22 -17.33 -39.63
CA THR A 41 5.50 -17.85 -40.12
C THR A 41 6.62 -16.91 -39.70
N CYS A 42 7.60 -17.44 -38.99
CA CYS A 42 8.89 -16.78 -38.75
C CYS A 42 9.79 -17.13 -39.93
N GLU A 43 10.06 -16.17 -40.82
CA GLU A 43 11.14 -16.30 -41.80
C GLU A 43 12.45 -15.90 -41.10
N GLY A 44 13.38 -16.85 -41.07
CA GLY A 44 14.77 -16.59 -40.71
C GLY A 44 15.52 -15.98 -41.88
N ASN A 45 16.53 -15.18 -41.55
CA ASN A 45 17.67 -14.95 -42.42
C ASN A 45 18.93 -14.99 -41.55
N ASP A 46 19.59 -16.15 -41.58
CA ASP A 46 21.03 -16.26 -41.38
C ASP A 46 21.73 -15.84 -42.68
N ASN A 47 22.83 -15.09 -42.53
CA ASN A 47 24.00 -14.98 -43.40
C ASN A 47 24.70 -13.63 -43.11
N ASP A 48 26.01 -13.48 -42.99
CA ASP A 48 27.13 -14.41 -42.90
C ASP A 48 28.42 -13.55 -42.72
N LEU A 49 29.52 -14.20 -42.30
CA LEU A 49 30.94 -13.82 -42.49
C LEU A 49 31.50 -12.57 -41.74
N ALA A 50 32.30 -12.72 -40.68
CA ALA A 50 33.72 -13.16 -40.61
C ALA A 50 34.75 -12.10 -41.08
N VAL A 51 35.74 -11.78 -40.22
CA VAL A 51 37.20 -11.96 -40.45
C VAL A 51 38.04 -11.40 -39.28
N CYS A 52 38.81 -12.34 -38.69
CA CYS A 52 40.15 -12.33 -38.09
C CYS A 52 40.99 -11.04 -37.89
N GLY A 53 41.77 -10.98 -36.80
CA GLY A 53 43.07 -10.28 -36.79
C GLY A 53 43.75 -10.01 -35.44
N GLN A 54 44.55 -10.98 -34.94
CA GLN A 54 45.89 -10.88 -34.29
C GLN A 54 46.13 -9.88 -33.13
N ALA A 55 46.43 -10.31 -31.90
CA ALA A 55 47.71 -10.83 -31.35
C ALA A 55 48.83 -9.79 -31.09
N ARG A 56 49.30 -9.72 -29.82
CA ARG A 56 50.67 -9.43 -29.28
C ARG A 56 50.57 -9.15 -27.77
N THR A 57 50.94 -10.05 -26.86
CA THR A 57 52.28 -10.33 -26.27
C THR A 57 52.96 -9.14 -25.59
N SER A 58 53.19 -9.25 -24.27
CA SER A 58 54.51 -8.97 -23.66
C SER A 58 54.56 -9.50 -22.22
N ASP A 59 55.68 -10.15 -21.93
CA ASP A 59 56.02 -11.01 -20.80
C ASP A 59 56.42 -10.31 -19.49
N GLY A 60 56.41 -11.14 -18.43
CA GLY A 60 57.54 -11.30 -17.51
C GLY A 60 57.39 -10.66 -16.13
N ASN A 61 57.96 -11.18 -15.04
CA ASN A 61 58.59 -12.46 -14.68
C ASN A 61 58.89 -12.35 -13.16
N GLY A 62 58.88 -13.44 -12.38
CA GLY A 62 59.32 -13.37 -10.97
C GLY A 62 59.00 -14.63 -10.15
N ASP A 63 60.04 -15.22 -9.57
CA ASP A 63 60.28 -16.66 -9.40
C ASP A 63 60.32 -17.13 -7.92
N HIS A 64 60.33 -18.46 -7.72
CA HIS A 64 60.72 -19.24 -6.51
C HIS A 64 59.83 -19.23 -5.23
N CYS A 65 59.59 -20.32 -4.48
CA CYS A 65 60.34 -21.57 -4.28
C CYS A 65 59.49 -22.72 -3.65
N LEU A 66 60.01 -23.95 -3.78
CA LEU A 66 59.47 -25.28 -3.40
C LEU A 66 59.24 -25.54 -1.89
N ALA A 67 58.28 -26.42 -1.58
CA ALA A 67 58.49 -27.59 -0.71
C ALA A 67 57.43 -28.71 -0.94
N GLN A 68 57.91 -29.92 -1.27
CA GLN A 68 57.13 -31.16 -1.41
C GLN A 68 56.83 -31.80 -0.04
N ARG A 69 55.66 -32.45 0.09
CA ARG A 69 55.57 -33.81 0.68
C ARG A 69 54.31 -34.54 0.22
N THR A 70 54.54 -35.80 -0.12
CA THR A 70 53.71 -36.81 -0.78
C THR A 70 52.69 -37.48 0.14
N SER A 71 51.49 -37.83 -0.38
CA SER A 71 50.94 -39.21 -0.34
C SER A 71 49.51 -39.35 -0.89
N THR A 72 49.43 -40.01 -2.05
CA THR A 72 48.48 -41.09 -2.42
C THR A 72 46.96 -40.85 -2.50
N LYS A 73 46.50 -40.86 -3.77
CA LYS A 73 45.15 -41.06 -4.31
C LYS A 73 44.27 -42.07 -3.55
N ARG A 74 42.99 -41.73 -3.36
CA ARG A 74 41.85 -42.60 -3.67
C ARG A 74 40.79 -41.80 -4.45
N LYS A 75 40.52 -42.25 -5.67
CA LYS A 75 39.43 -41.83 -6.56
C LYS A 75 38.12 -42.40 -6.02
N PHE A 76 37.06 -41.60 -6.04
CA PHE A 76 35.69 -42.11 -6.13
C PHE A 76 34.98 -41.21 -7.16
N ASP A 77 34.57 -41.82 -8.28
CA ASP A 77 33.86 -41.18 -9.38
C ASP A 77 32.47 -40.73 -8.90
N SER A 78 32.14 -39.47 -9.14
CA SER A 78 30.80 -38.92 -9.03
C SER A 78 30.14 -39.03 -10.40
N GLU A 79 29.14 -39.90 -10.53
CA GLU A 79 28.21 -39.87 -11.64
C GLU A 79 27.25 -38.70 -11.43
N ASP A 80 27.29 -37.77 -12.38
CA ASP A 80 26.47 -36.57 -12.47
C ASP A 80 24.99 -36.95 -12.77
N GLU A 81 24.12 -36.85 -11.77
CA GLU A 81 22.70 -36.60 -12.02
C GLU A 81 22.48 -35.08 -12.04
N HIS A 82 22.53 -34.51 -13.24
CA HIS A 82 22.01 -33.18 -13.55
C HIS A 82 20.48 -33.17 -13.33
N THR A 83 20.04 -32.88 -12.11
CA THR A 83 18.70 -32.33 -11.89
C THR A 83 18.80 -30.81 -12.09
N ASP A 84 18.46 -30.39 -13.31
CA ASP A 84 18.27 -29.00 -13.72
C ASP A 84 17.14 -28.37 -12.88
N SER A 85 17.46 -28.03 -11.64
CA SER A 85 16.63 -27.20 -10.78
C SER A 85 16.80 -25.78 -11.25
N LYS A 86 16.03 -25.41 -12.29
CA LYS A 86 15.68 -24.01 -12.57
C LYS A 86 15.03 -23.44 -11.31
N VAL A 87 15.84 -22.95 -10.39
CA VAL A 87 15.44 -21.88 -9.49
C VAL A 87 15.24 -20.68 -10.39
N CYS A 88 14.02 -20.56 -10.91
CA CYS A 88 13.54 -19.34 -11.51
C CYS A 88 13.69 -18.29 -10.41
N LEU A 89 14.66 -17.38 -10.55
CA LEU A 89 14.85 -16.23 -9.68
C LEU A 89 13.59 -15.36 -9.81
N LEU A 90 12.55 -15.72 -9.06
CA LEU A 90 11.40 -14.87 -8.81
C LEU A 90 11.93 -13.68 -8.03
N GLU A 91 12.16 -12.57 -8.73
CA GLU A 91 12.46 -11.27 -8.12
C GLU A 91 11.50 -11.05 -6.94
N ASN A 92 12.07 -10.90 -5.76
CA ASN A 92 11.35 -10.72 -4.50
C ASN A 92 10.50 -9.45 -4.59
N HIS A 93 9.19 -9.54 -4.34
CA HIS A 93 8.27 -8.40 -4.40
C HIS A 93 8.74 -7.20 -3.55
N GLY A 94 9.26 -7.46 -2.35
CA GLY A 94 9.83 -6.43 -1.49
C GLY A 94 10.96 -5.64 -2.16
N GLU A 95 11.80 -6.30 -2.96
CA GLU A 95 12.86 -5.64 -3.73
C GLU A 95 12.29 -4.75 -4.83
N LYS A 96 11.19 -5.15 -5.48
CA LYS A 96 10.48 -4.29 -6.46
C LYS A 96 9.91 -3.04 -5.81
N VAL A 97 9.27 -3.19 -4.66
CA VAL A 97 8.74 -2.06 -3.86
C VAL A 97 9.89 -1.12 -3.47
N ALA A 98 10.96 -1.66 -2.88
CA ALA A 98 12.13 -0.89 -2.47
C ALA A 98 12.77 -0.15 -3.65
N THR A 99 12.99 -0.85 -4.77
CA THR A 99 13.57 -0.28 -5.99
C THR A 99 12.72 0.85 -6.54
N HIS A 100 11.40 0.68 -6.60
CA HIS A 100 10.49 1.73 -7.04
C HIS A 100 10.63 2.99 -6.18
N TYR A 101 10.52 2.86 -4.85
CA TYR A 101 10.59 4.01 -3.95
C TYR A 101 11.98 4.66 -3.89
N ASN A 102 13.05 3.87 -4.03
CA ASN A 102 14.42 4.38 -4.15
C ASN A 102 14.63 5.15 -5.46
N ALA A 103 14.02 4.72 -6.56
CA ALA A 103 14.13 5.37 -7.87
C ALA A 103 13.30 6.66 -8.00
N LEU A 104 12.26 6.83 -7.19
CA LEU A 104 11.45 8.06 -7.18
C LEU A 104 12.31 9.24 -6.71
N LYS A 105 12.69 10.10 -7.67
CA LYS A 105 13.41 11.36 -7.38
C LYS A 105 12.61 12.22 -6.40
N GLU A 106 13.30 12.87 -5.47
CA GLU A 106 12.67 13.89 -4.64
C GLU A 106 12.42 15.14 -5.49
N CYS A 107 11.22 15.22 -6.07
CA CYS A 107 10.69 16.45 -6.63
C CYS A 107 10.37 17.42 -5.47
N GLY A 108 10.91 18.63 -5.57
CA GLY A 108 10.77 19.68 -4.55
C GLY A 108 9.32 20.13 -4.35
N LEU A 109 9.08 20.98 -3.34
CA LEU A 109 7.72 21.45 -3.02
C LEU A 109 7.04 22.15 -4.22
N GLU A 110 7.82 22.89 -5.02
CA GLU A 110 7.31 23.62 -6.19
C GLU A 110 6.80 22.68 -7.29
N GLU A 111 7.55 21.64 -7.63
CA GLU A 111 7.16 20.64 -8.62
C GLU A 111 5.96 19.81 -8.14
N ARG A 112 5.89 19.53 -6.82
CA ARG A 112 4.70 18.89 -6.22
C ARG A 112 3.45 19.77 -6.32
N ASN A 113 3.60 21.10 -6.20
CA ASN A 113 2.49 22.05 -6.32
C ASN A 113 1.97 22.17 -7.77
N GLN A 114 2.75 21.74 -8.76
CA GLN A 114 2.32 21.70 -10.17
C GLN A 114 1.66 20.36 -10.55
N SER A 115 1.65 19.38 -9.64
CA SER A 115 1.14 18.05 -9.92
C SER A 115 -0.39 18.01 -9.98
N ARG A 116 -0.93 17.26 -10.94
CA ARG A 116 -2.38 17.01 -11.10
C ARG A 116 -3.04 16.40 -9.86
N ILE A 117 -2.26 15.74 -9.01
CA ILE A 117 -2.72 15.08 -7.79
C ILE A 117 -2.44 15.89 -6.51
N LEU A 118 -2.12 17.19 -6.61
CA LEU A 118 -1.85 18.06 -5.46
C LEU A 118 -2.95 17.96 -4.39
N TYR A 119 -4.21 18.16 -4.80
CA TYR A 119 -5.35 18.13 -3.88
C TYR A 119 -5.57 16.75 -3.25
N LEU A 120 -5.32 15.67 -3.99
CA LEU A 120 -5.37 14.31 -3.45
C LEU A 120 -4.30 14.09 -2.38
N ARG A 121 -3.05 14.51 -2.63
CA ARG A 121 -1.96 14.42 -1.64
C ARG A 121 -2.29 15.23 -0.38
N ASN A 122 -2.84 16.42 -0.55
CA ASN A 122 -3.26 17.28 0.57
C ASN A 122 -4.41 16.66 1.36
N PHE A 123 -5.39 16.06 0.68
CA PHE A 123 -6.50 15.33 1.29
C PHE A 123 -6.04 14.12 2.09
N ASN A 124 -5.18 13.27 1.51
CA ASN A 124 -4.59 12.13 2.22
C ASN A 124 -3.79 12.59 3.44
N ASN A 125 -3.04 13.68 3.33
CA ASN A 125 -2.34 14.26 4.47
C ASN A 125 -3.28 14.82 5.54
N TRP A 126 -4.43 15.38 5.16
CA TRP A 126 -5.45 15.82 6.10
C TRP A 126 -6.07 14.64 6.85
N LEU A 127 -6.47 13.57 6.14
CA LEU A 127 -7.00 12.33 6.73
C LEU A 127 -6.03 11.79 7.80
N LYS A 128 -4.76 11.62 7.42
CA LYS A 128 -3.70 11.18 8.33
C LYS A 128 -3.52 12.11 9.53
N SER A 129 -3.60 13.43 9.33
CA SER A 129 -3.47 14.40 10.42
C SER A 129 -4.61 14.27 11.43
N VAL A 130 -5.84 14.06 10.95
CA VAL A 130 -7.02 13.91 11.81
C VAL A 130 -6.98 12.61 12.59
N ILE A 131 -6.73 11.46 11.95
CA ILE A 131 -6.67 10.16 12.66
C ILE A 131 -5.53 10.12 13.68
N ILE A 132 -4.34 10.63 13.31
CA ILE A 132 -3.19 10.71 14.24
C ILE A 132 -3.54 11.62 15.43
N GLY A 133 -4.17 12.77 15.19
CA GLY A 133 -4.60 13.70 16.22
C GLY A 133 -5.55 13.06 17.23
N GLU A 134 -6.64 12.44 16.77
CA GLU A 134 -7.65 11.83 17.65
C GLU A 134 -7.07 10.68 18.50
N ILE A 135 -6.18 9.88 17.93
CA ILE A 135 -5.55 8.77 18.66
C ILE A 135 -4.56 9.30 19.69
N LEU A 136 -3.77 10.31 19.33
CA LEU A 136 -2.88 10.98 20.27
C LEU A 136 -3.64 11.59 21.44
N GLU A 137 -4.79 12.23 21.21
CA GLU A 137 -5.64 12.74 22.30
C GLU A 137 -6.08 11.62 23.24
N LYS A 138 -6.53 10.48 22.72
CA LYS A 138 -6.91 9.31 23.53
C LYS A 138 -5.74 8.74 24.35
N VAL A 139 -4.54 8.67 23.77
CA VAL A 139 -3.34 8.20 24.47
C VAL A 139 -2.92 9.20 25.55
N LYS A 140 -2.97 10.51 25.26
CA LYS A 140 -2.61 11.60 26.19
C LYS A 140 -3.47 11.66 27.44
N GLN A 141 -4.72 11.22 27.37
CA GLN A 141 -5.59 11.10 28.55
C GLN A 141 -5.01 10.15 29.61
N LYS A 142 -4.13 9.23 29.22
CA LYS A 142 -3.52 8.22 30.11
C LYS A 142 -2.06 8.50 30.43
N LYS A 143 -1.31 9.11 29.50
CA LYS A 143 0.14 9.29 29.61
C LYS A 143 0.70 10.39 28.69
N ASN A 144 1.74 11.07 29.17
CA ASN A 144 2.40 12.16 28.43
C ASN A 144 3.63 11.71 27.62
N ASN A 145 4.36 10.69 28.08
CA ASN A 145 5.55 10.18 27.38
C ASN A 145 5.12 9.14 26.33
N ILE A 146 4.92 9.57 25.08
CA ILE A 146 4.35 8.76 24.00
C ILE A 146 5.44 8.24 23.08
N CYS A 147 5.48 6.92 22.89
CA CYS A 147 6.38 6.22 21.98
C CYS A 147 5.59 5.69 20.77
N VAL A 148 6.07 5.97 19.56
CA VAL A 148 5.38 5.62 18.30
C VAL A 148 6.27 4.74 17.44
N LEU A 149 5.68 3.73 16.81
CA LEU A 149 6.25 3.01 15.68
C LEU A 149 5.56 3.48 14.39
N ASP A 150 6.32 3.90 13.39
CA ASP A 150 5.83 4.30 12.06
C ASP A 150 6.35 3.29 11.03
N LEU A 151 5.50 2.33 10.67
CA LEU A 151 5.79 1.24 9.72
C LEU A 151 5.56 1.69 8.29
N GLY A 152 6.58 1.51 7.44
CA GLY A 152 6.64 2.06 6.10
C GLY A 152 6.57 3.59 6.13
N CYS A 153 7.46 4.20 6.93
CA CYS A 153 7.47 5.64 7.13
C CYS A 153 7.79 6.44 5.85
N GLY A 154 8.27 5.75 4.81
CA GLY A 154 8.78 6.32 3.58
C GLY A 154 9.78 7.43 3.86
N LYS A 155 9.65 8.52 3.11
CA LYS A 155 10.52 9.71 3.19
C LYS A 155 10.18 10.62 4.39
N GLY A 156 9.48 10.13 5.41
CA GLY A 156 9.11 10.90 6.60
C GLY A 156 8.01 11.95 6.38
N GLY A 157 6.95 11.61 5.64
CA GLY A 157 5.81 12.52 5.38
C GLY A 157 4.97 12.85 6.62
N ASP A 158 5.05 12.01 7.65
CA ASP A 158 4.25 12.12 8.88
C ASP A 158 5.04 12.70 10.07
N LEU A 159 6.35 12.93 9.94
CA LEU A 159 7.21 13.51 11.00
C LEU A 159 6.66 14.83 11.58
N LEU A 160 6.14 15.72 10.73
CA LEU A 160 5.55 16.98 11.20
C LEU A 160 4.25 16.76 12.00
N LYS A 161 3.48 15.72 11.67
CA LYS A 161 2.25 15.35 12.39
C LYS A 161 2.61 14.87 13.79
N TRP A 162 3.62 14.01 13.89
CA TRP A 162 4.18 13.53 15.16
C TRP A 162 4.80 14.65 16.00
N ARG A 163 5.50 15.62 15.38
CA ARG A 163 6.07 16.78 16.08
C ARG A 163 4.97 17.65 16.68
N LYS A 164 3.93 17.98 15.89
CA LYS A 164 2.74 18.70 16.39
C LYS A 164 2.01 17.91 17.48
N GLY A 165 2.04 16.59 17.38
CA GLY A 165 1.57 15.66 18.39
C GLY A 165 2.35 15.69 19.71
N ARG A 166 3.55 16.29 19.75
CA ARG A 166 4.44 16.35 20.92
C ARG A 166 4.69 14.96 21.53
N ILE A 167 4.92 13.96 20.69
CA ILE A 167 5.38 12.64 21.15
C ILE A 167 6.79 12.72 21.71
N SER A 168 7.26 11.66 22.36
CA SER A 168 8.56 11.63 23.02
C SER A 168 9.60 10.82 22.25
N LYS A 169 9.21 9.68 21.69
CA LYS A 169 10.07 8.84 20.83
C LYS A 169 9.31 8.35 19.62
N ILE A 170 9.98 8.25 18.48
CA ILE A 170 9.50 7.54 17.30
C ILE A 170 10.54 6.55 16.80
N VAL A 171 10.09 5.39 16.32
CA VAL A 171 10.86 4.46 15.50
C VAL A 171 10.26 4.48 14.10
N CYS A 172 11.06 4.84 13.10
CA CYS A 172 10.68 4.90 11.70
C CYS A 172 11.31 3.71 10.97
N ALA A 173 10.48 2.82 10.41
CA ALA A 173 10.96 1.64 9.68
C ALA A 173 10.41 1.63 8.25
N ASP A 174 11.24 1.25 7.28
CA ASP A 174 10.88 1.14 5.87
C ASP A 174 11.83 0.16 5.16
N ILE A 175 11.37 -0.44 4.07
CA ILE A 175 12.17 -1.37 3.25
C ILE A 175 13.18 -0.63 2.35
N ALA A 176 12.85 0.61 1.98
CA ALA A 176 13.66 1.43 1.08
C ALA A 176 14.70 2.25 1.88
N GLU A 177 15.96 1.83 1.85
CA GLU A 177 17.06 2.50 2.56
C GLU A 177 17.19 4.00 2.19
N VAL A 178 17.01 4.35 0.91
CA VAL A 178 17.05 5.76 0.46
C VAL A 178 15.90 6.56 1.09
N SER A 179 14.73 5.96 1.24
CA SER A 179 13.59 6.59 1.93
C SER A 179 13.91 6.82 3.41
N ILE A 180 14.58 5.88 4.06
CA ILE A 180 15.04 6.03 5.45
C ILE A 180 16.04 7.17 5.60
N GLU A 181 17.06 7.26 4.73
CA GLU A 181 18.04 8.34 4.83
C GLU A 181 17.39 9.71 4.57
N GLN A 182 16.43 9.79 3.64
CA GLN A 182 15.63 11.01 3.42
C GLN A 182 14.73 11.36 4.62
N CYS A 183 14.12 10.36 5.26
CA CYS A 183 13.34 10.53 6.49
C CYS A 183 14.22 11.10 7.62
N LYS A 184 15.42 10.54 7.80
CA LYS A 184 16.42 10.98 8.78
C LYS A 184 16.95 12.38 8.49
N GLN A 185 17.18 12.73 7.23
CA GLN A 185 17.56 14.09 6.84
C GLN A 185 16.43 15.08 7.18
N ARG A 186 15.18 14.76 6.85
CA ARG A 186 14.02 15.59 7.17
C ARG A 186 13.83 15.79 8.67
N TYR A 187 14.07 14.76 9.47
CA TYR A 187 14.08 14.88 10.92
C TYR A 187 15.21 15.82 11.41
N SER A 188 16.42 15.66 10.89
CA SER A 188 17.57 16.52 11.24
C SER A 188 17.32 17.98 10.88
N ASP A 189 16.78 18.27 9.70
CA ASP A 189 16.39 19.63 9.30
C ASP A 189 15.34 20.22 10.25
N MET A 190 14.34 19.40 10.62
CA MET A 190 13.29 19.79 11.54
C MET A 190 13.84 20.10 12.95
N LYS A 191 14.84 19.34 13.40
CA LYS A 191 15.58 19.52 14.65
C LYS A 191 16.41 20.80 14.63
N ASN A 192 17.20 20.99 13.58
CA ASN A 192 18.13 22.12 13.43
C ASN A 192 17.41 23.46 13.27
N ARG A 193 16.19 23.46 12.73
CA ARG A 193 15.33 24.66 12.63
C ARG A 193 14.61 25.02 13.94
N GLY A 194 14.60 24.12 14.92
CA GLY A 194 13.96 24.37 16.22
C GLY A 194 14.68 25.46 17.00
N ARG A 195 13.93 26.34 17.66
CA ARG A 195 14.50 27.28 18.64
C ARG A 195 14.71 26.56 19.97
N GLY A 196 15.58 27.05 20.85
CA GLY A 196 16.10 26.30 22.01
C GLY A 196 15.09 25.54 22.90
N ASN A 197 13.84 25.99 23.01
CA ASN A 197 12.78 25.32 23.79
C ASN A 197 11.76 24.52 22.93
N ASP A 198 11.98 24.37 21.62
CA ASP A 198 11.11 23.57 20.77
C ASP A 198 11.32 22.08 21.07
N HIS A 199 10.33 21.50 21.73
CA HIS A 199 10.28 20.05 21.95
C HIS A 199 10.33 19.31 20.60
N ILE A 200 11.29 18.38 20.49
CA ILE A 200 11.37 17.41 19.42
C ILE A 200 11.56 16.03 20.02
N PHE A 201 10.87 15.04 19.46
CA PHE A 201 11.00 13.66 19.88
C PHE A 201 12.38 13.08 19.56
N GLU A 202 12.79 12.07 20.30
CA GLU A 202 13.88 11.18 19.90
C GLU A 202 13.43 10.33 18.70
N ALA A 203 14.33 10.10 17.75
CA ALA A 203 14.03 9.32 16.55
C ALA A 203 15.06 8.22 16.34
N GLU A 204 14.56 7.05 15.95
CA GLU A 204 15.33 5.88 15.56
C GLU A 204 14.88 5.46 14.15
N PHE A 205 15.81 5.08 13.29
CA PHE A 205 15.56 4.82 11.88
C PHE A 205 16.08 3.43 11.52
N ILE A 206 15.23 2.59 10.93
CA ILE A 206 15.53 1.19 10.63
C ILE A 206 15.20 0.91 9.17
N SER A 207 16.19 0.48 8.40
CA SER A 207 15.96 -0.12 7.08
C SER A 207 15.74 -1.61 7.24
N ALA A 208 14.53 -2.09 6.96
CA ALA A 208 14.17 -3.50 7.10
C ALA A 208 12.94 -3.86 6.27
N ASP A 209 12.92 -5.08 5.72
CA ASP A 209 11.69 -5.68 5.21
C ASP A 209 10.83 -6.11 6.40
N CYS A 210 9.90 -5.24 6.81
CA CYS A 210 9.01 -5.48 7.94
C CYS A 210 8.04 -6.66 7.73
N THR A 211 7.99 -7.24 6.52
CA THR A 211 7.22 -8.44 6.21
C THR A 211 8.03 -9.73 6.38
N LYS A 212 9.36 -9.66 6.49
CA LYS A 212 10.24 -10.83 6.59
C LYS A 212 11.14 -10.81 7.81
N GLU A 213 11.40 -9.63 8.35
CA GLU A 213 12.30 -9.41 9.47
C GLU A 213 11.55 -9.01 10.73
N LEU A 214 12.00 -9.48 11.89
CA LEU A 214 11.47 -9.08 13.19
C LEU A 214 12.13 -7.77 13.63
N LEU A 215 11.34 -6.70 13.78
CA LEU A 215 11.86 -5.38 14.18
C LEU A 215 12.36 -5.37 15.63
N ALA A 216 11.82 -6.24 16.50
CA ALA A 216 12.25 -6.36 17.88
C ALA A 216 13.76 -6.64 18.01
N ASP A 217 14.35 -7.36 17.05
CA ASP A 217 15.78 -7.69 17.03
C ASP A 217 16.65 -6.52 16.52
N LYS A 218 16.02 -5.48 15.94
CA LYS A 218 16.69 -4.33 15.33
C LYS A 218 16.56 -3.06 16.17
N PHE A 219 15.72 -3.05 17.20
CA PHE A 219 15.59 -1.88 18.07
C PHE A 219 16.89 -1.63 18.83
N LYS A 220 17.30 -0.36 18.92
CA LYS A 220 18.44 0.07 19.74
C LYS A 220 18.26 -0.31 21.21
N ASP A 221 17.03 -0.28 21.69
CA ASP A 221 16.62 -0.77 23.00
C ASP A 221 15.65 -1.96 22.83
N PRO A 222 16.07 -3.20 23.12
CA PRO A 222 15.24 -4.41 23.01
C PRO A 222 13.97 -4.39 23.87
N GLU A 223 13.92 -3.53 24.89
CA GLU A 223 12.78 -3.32 25.77
C GLU A 223 11.85 -2.20 25.27
N THR A 224 12.02 -1.74 24.03
CA THR A 224 11.13 -0.73 23.44
C THR A 224 9.70 -1.28 23.30
N TYR A 225 8.75 -0.52 23.83
CA TYR A 225 7.30 -0.72 23.65
C TYR A 225 6.62 0.58 23.22
N PHE A 226 5.59 0.45 22.39
CA PHE A 226 4.91 1.54 21.71
C PHE A 226 3.49 1.76 22.25
N ASP A 227 3.03 3.00 22.16
CA ASP A 227 1.64 3.37 22.44
C ASP A 227 0.81 3.40 21.17
N ILE A 228 1.45 3.72 20.05
CA ILE A 228 0.83 3.81 18.74
C ILE A 228 1.77 3.13 17.74
N CYS A 229 1.23 2.21 16.95
CA CYS A 229 1.82 1.77 15.70
C CYS A 229 0.99 2.37 14.56
N SER A 230 1.63 3.12 13.68
CA SER A 230 1.05 3.73 12.49
C SER A 230 1.55 3.01 11.25
N CYS A 231 0.65 2.60 10.35
CA CYS A 231 0.97 1.90 9.10
C CYS A 231 0.14 2.49 7.95
N GLN A 232 0.65 3.55 7.34
CA GLN A 232 -0.12 4.39 6.41
C GLN A 232 0.18 4.05 4.95
N PHE A 233 -0.78 3.49 4.23
CA PHE A 233 -0.64 3.03 2.83
C PHE A 233 0.49 2.00 2.65
N VAL A 234 0.63 1.05 3.57
CA VAL A 234 1.73 0.07 3.58
C VAL A 234 1.24 -1.37 3.74
N LEU A 235 0.17 -1.59 4.52
CA LEU A 235 -0.24 -2.93 4.95
C LEU A 235 -0.54 -3.90 3.79
N HIS A 236 -1.06 -3.41 2.67
CA HIS A 236 -1.40 -4.24 1.51
C HIS A 236 -0.18 -4.89 0.85
N TYR A 237 1.03 -4.34 0.98
CA TYR A 237 2.24 -4.98 0.46
C TYR A 237 2.60 -6.28 1.20
N SER A 238 2.14 -6.45 2.45
CA SER A 238 2.44 -7.67 3.22
C SER A 238 1.55 -8.85 2.86
N PHE A 239 0.47 -8.65 2.10
CA PHE A 239 -0.50 -9.70 1.78
C PHE A 239 -0.10 -10.57 0.57
N GLU A 240 1.18 -10.53 0.17
CA GLU A 240 1.77 -11.44 -0.81
C GLU A 240 1.65 -12.91 -0.38
N THR A 241 2.03 -13.19 0.87
CA THR A 241 1.93 -14.51 1.51
C THR A 241 1.34 -14.38 2.90
N GLN A 242 0.87 -15.50 3.46
CA GLN A 242 0.38 -15.53 4.83
C GLN A 242 1.48 -15.18 5.83
N GLU A 243 2.68 -15.73 5.63
CA GLU A 243 3.85 -15.52 6.49
C GLU A 243 4.22 -14.04 6.56
N GLN A 244 4.22 -13.35 5.41
CA GLN A 244 4.52 -11.92 5.34
C GLN A 244 3.47 -11.07 6.06
N ALA A 245 2.19 -11.38 5.89
CA ALA A 245 1.11 -10.67 6.56
C ALA A 245 1.14 -10.90 8.08
N GLU A 246 1.43 -12.13 8.52
CA GLU A 246 1.60 -12.46 9.94
C GLU A 246 2.80 -11.73 10.56
N GLN A 247 3.92 -11.66 9.86
CA GLN A 247 5.13 -10.99 10.33
C GLN A 247 4.97 -9.46 10.38
N MET A 248 4.31 -8.84 9.39
CA MET A 248 3.96 -7.42 9.43
C MET A 248 3.05 -7.10 10.61
N LEU A 249 2.01 -7.93 10.85
CA LEU A 249 1.13 -7.76 12.01
C LEU A 249 1.82 -8.01 13.34
N ARG A 250 2.78 -8.96 13.39
CA ARG A 250 3.63 -9.20 14.54
C ARG A 250 4.40 -7.93 14.91
N ASN A 251 5.13 -7.37 13.95
CA ASN A 251 5.88 -6.14 14.12
C ASN A 251 4.99 -4.96 14.55
N ALA A 252 3.77 -4.86 14.01
CA ALA A 252 2.84 -3.79 14.33
C ALA A 252 2.24 -3.90 15.74
N CYS A 253 1.94 -5.12 16.20
CA CYS A 253 1.10 -5.32 17.38
C CYS A 253 1.82 -5.87 18.61
N GLU A 254 2.86 -6.70 18.46
CA GLU A 254 3.43 -7.46 19.59
C GLU A 254 4.07 -6.55 20.67
N ARG A 255 4.63 -5.41 20.24
CA ARG A 255 5.25 -4.40 21.12
C ARG A 255 4.33 -3.23 21.43
N LEU A 256 3.02 -3.35 21.18
CA LEU A 256 2.05 -2.39 21.69
C LEU A 256 1.83 -2.62 23.19
N ARG A 257 1.85 -1.53 23.97
CA ARG A 257 1.47 -1.56 25.38
C ARG A 257 -0.02 -1.90 25.51
N PRO A 258 -0.47 -2.47 26.63
CA PRO A 258 -1.90 -2.63 26.90
C PRO A 258 -2.64 -1.30 26.76
N GLY A 259 -3.65 -1.27 25.89
CA GLY A 259 -4.40 -0.07 25.55
C GLY A 259 -3.75 0.85 24.50
N GLY A 260 -2.65 0.42 23.88
CA GLY A 260 -2.07 1.04 22.70
C GLY A 260 -2.90 0.80 21.44
N TYR A 261 -2.55 1.50 20.37
CA TYR A 261 -3.35 1.56 19.15
C TYR A 261 -2.53 1.14 17.94
N PHE A 262 -3.08 0.23 17.13
CA PHE A 262 -2.64 0.03 15.75
C PHE A 262 -3.58 0.81 14.84
N ILE A 263 -3.03 1.74 14.05
CA ILE A 263 -3.78 2.55 13.08
C ILE A 263 -3.13 2.48 11.72
N GLY A 264 -3.94 2.59 10.66
CA GLY A 264 -3.40 2.55 9.31
C GLY A 264 -4.39 3.01 8.26
N THR A 265 -3.94 2.92 7.02
CA THR A 265 -4.76 3.12 5.83
C THR A 265 -4.41 2.06 4.81
N THR A 266 -5.43 1.44 4.21
CA THR A 266 -5.22 0.41 3.17
C THR A 266 -6.37 0.40 2.17
N PRO A 267 -6.16 -0.06 0.93
CA PRO A 267 -7.24 -0.27 -0.02
C PRO A 267 -8.34 -1.20 0.53
N ASN A 268 -9.57 -0.88 0.18
CA ASN A 268 -10.79 -1.55 0.55
C ASN A 268 -11.11 -2.61 -0.50
N ALA A 269 -10.88 -3.87 -0.16
CA ALA A 269 -11.11 -4.99 -1.07
C ALA A 269 -12.53 -4.99 -1.68
N PHE A 270 -13.56 -4.63 -0.91
CA PHE A 270 -14.93 -4.60 -1.42
C PHE A 270 -15.12 -3.58 -2.55
N GLU A 271 -14.50 -2.40 -2.44
CA GLU A 271 -14.62 -1.38 -3.49
C GLU A 271 -13.77 -1.73 -4.72
N LEU A 272 -12.58 -2.30 -4.51
CA LEU A 272 -11.73 -2.79 -5.60
C LEU A 272 -12.43 -3.90 -6.41
N VAL A 273 -12.93 -4.93 -5.72
CA VAL A 273 -13.65 -6.05 -6.35
C VAL A 273 -14.94 -5.55 -7.00
N LYS A 274 -15.72 -4.69 -6.35
CA LYS A 274 -16.94 -4.12 -6.95
C LYS A 274 -16.66 -3.40 -8.28
N ARG A 275 -15.56 -2.65 -8.38
CA ARG A 275 -15.21 -1.94 -9.62
C ARG A 275 -14.68 -2.87 -10.70
N LEU A 276 -13.87 -3.85 -10.30
CA LEU A 276 -13.41 -4.91 -11.19
C LEU A 276 -14.58 -5.72 -11.75
N GLU A 277 -15.56 -6.06 -10.92
CA GLU A 277 -16.74 -6.82 -11.35
C GLU A 277 -17.61 -6.03 -12.34
N ASN A 278 -17.66 -4.70 -12.21
CA ASN A 278 -18.35 -3.81 -13.13
C ASN A 278 -17.53 -3.42 -14.38
N SER A 279 -16.24 -3.79 -14.48
CA SER A 279 -15.44 -3.54 -15.68
C SER A 279 -15.55 -4.69 -16.69
N ASP A 280 -15.43 -4.35 -17.98
CA ASP A 280 -15.47 -5.31 -19.08
C ASP A 280 -14.26 -6.26 -19.11
N GLY A 281 -13.16 -5.88 -18.45
CA GLY A 281 -11.93 -6.68 -18.35
C GLY A 281 -11.35 -6.68 -16.94
N ASN A 282 -10.04 -6.94 -16.86
CA ASN A 282 -9.30 -7.01 -15.59
C ASN A 282 -8.80 -5.66 -15.08
N SER A 283 -9.13 -4.57 -15.77
CA SER A 283 -8.64 -3.23 -15.44
C SER A 283 -9.79 -2.25 -15.28
N PHE A 284 -9.64 -1.34 -14.31
CA PHE A 284 -10.51 -0.18 -14.15
C PHE A 284 -9.68 1.03 -13.70
N GLY A 285 -10.20 2.24 -13.91
CA GLY A 285 -9.46 3.45 -13.56
C GLY A 285 -10.02 4.69 -14.21
N ASN A 286 -9.21 5.75 -14.20
CA ASN A 286 -9.44 6.97 -14.94
C ASN A 286 -8.09 7.54 -15.40
N LYS A 287 -8.09 8.80 -15.84
CA LYS A 287 -6.87 9.48 -16.32
C LYS A 287 -5.78 9.68 -15.26
N VAL A 288 -6.03 9.37 -13.99
CA VAL A 288 -5.11 9.62 -12.87
C VAL A 288 -4.66 8.35 -12.17
N TYR A 289 -5.54 7.35 -12.08
CA TYR A 289 -5.16 6.06 -11.53
C TYR A 289 -5.69 4.92 -12.40
N SER A 290 -4.99 3.80 -12.37
CA SER A 290 -5.44 2.55 -12.97
C SER A 290 -5.12 1.39 -12.04
N VAL A 291 -6.06 0.45 -11.94
CA VAL A 291 -5.92 -0.81 -11.23
C VAL A 291 -6.08 -1.93 -12.23
N THR A 292 -5.13 -2.86 -12.27
CA THR A 292 -5.19 -4.03 -13.14
C THR A 292 -4.96 -5.29 -12.33
N PHE A 293 -5.99 -6.14 -12.23
CA PHE A 293 -5.88 -7.45 -11.59
C PHE A 293 -5.26 -8.46 -12.56
N GLN A 294 -4.55 -9.45 -12.03
CA GLN A 294 -4.08 -10.56 -12.87
C GLN A 294 -5.26 -11.40 -13.41
N LYS A 295 -6.28 -11.60 -12.57
CA LYS A 295 -7.46 -12.42 -12.88
C LYS A 295 -8.69 -11.92 -12.13
N LYS A 296 -9.84 -11.88 -12.81
CA LYS A 296 -11.16 -11.57 -12.25
C LYS A 296 -11.87 -12.85 -11.80
N GLY A 297 -12.71 -12.75 -10.76
CA GLY A 297 -13.50 -13.86 -10.20
C GLY A 297 -12.72 -14.84 -9.31
N ASP A 298 -11.43 -14.61 -9.08
CA ASP A 298 -10.57 -15.44 -8.24
C ASP A 298 -9.77 -14.53 -7.29
N PHE A 299 -10.14 -14.55 -6.01
CA PHE A 299 -9.64 -13.62 -5.00
C PHE A 299 -9.09 -14.39 -3.79
N PRO A 300 -7.89 -14.98 -3.90
CA PRO A 300 -7.30 -15.70 -2.78
C PRO A 300 -7.04 -14.76 -1.59
N LEU A 301 -7.07 -15.30 -0.39
CA LEU A 301 -6.88 -14.54 0.86
C LEU A 301 -5.51 -13.87 0.96
N PHE A 302 -4.49 -14.47 0.34
CA PHE A 302 -3.13 -13.96 0.19
C PHE A 302 -2.69 -14.13 -1.27
N GLY A 303 -1.79 -13.29 -1.75
CA GLY A 303 -1.25 -13.36 -3.11
C GLY A 303 -2.20 -12.86 -4.20
N CYS A 304 -3.35 -12.29 -3.84
CA CYS A 304 -4.27 -11.67 -4.81
C CYS A 304 -3.69 -10.34 -5.31
N GLN A 305 -2.80 -10.43 -6.29
CA GLN A 305 -2.07 -9.28 -6.82
C GLN A 305 -2.91 -8.44 -7.79
N TYR A 306 -2.77 -7.13 -7.67
CA TYR A 306 -3.15 -6.16 -8.70
C TYR A 306 -2.07 -5.10 -8.85
N ASP A 307 -1.88 -4.60 -10.07
CA ASP A 307 -0.99 -3.47 -10.31
C ASP A 307 -1.74 -2.17 -10.04
N PHE A 308 -1.22 -1.36 -9.12
CA PHE A 308 -1.74 -0.03 -8.83
C PHE A 308 -0.82 1.02 -9.42
N ASN A 309 -1.38 1.82 -10.33
CA ASN A 309 -0.68 2.98 -10.90
C ASN A 309 -1.43 4.26 -10.55
N LEU A 310 -0.70 5.22 -10.01
CA LEU A 310 -1.15 6.58 -9.71
C LEU A 310 -0.14 7.56 -10.31
N GLU A 311 -0.64 8.43 -11.19
CA GLU A 311 0.17 9.37 -11.97
C GLU A 311 1.17 10.14 -11.07
N GLY A 312 2.47 9.91 -11.29
CA GLY A 312 3.56 10.59 -10.59
C GLY A 312 3.74 10.21 -9.11
N VAL A 313 3.20 9.07 -8.64
CA VAL A 313 3.40 8.58 -7.27
C VAL A 313 3.83 7.12 -7.18
N VAL A 314 3.03 6.22 -7.75
CA VAL A 314 3.17 4.78 -7.52
C VAL A 314 2.90 4.05 -8.83
N ASN A 315 3.72 3.05 -9.10
CA ASN A 315 3.46 2.03 -10.11
C ASN A 315 4.11 0.73 -9.61
N VAL A 316 3.43 0.08 -8.66
CA VAL A 316 3.95 -1.09 -7.93
C VAL A 316 2.80 -2.08 -7.78
N PRO A 317 3.06 -3.40 -7.86
CA PRO A 317 2.08 -4.39 -7.48
C PRO A 317 1.65 -4.19 -6.01
N GLU A 318 0.38 -4.43 -5.73
CA GLU A 318 -0.20 -4.46 -4.40
C GLU A 318 -1.02 -5.76 -4.23
N PHE A 319 -1.39 -6.10 -3.00
CA PHE A 319 -2.21 -7.29 -2.73
C PHE A 319 -3.52 -6.93 -2.03
N LEU A 320 -4.58 -7.66 -2.42
CA LEU A 320 -5.92 -7.45 -1.90
C LEU A 320 -5.99 -7.77 -0.39
N VAL A 321 -6.44 -6.79 0.40
CA VAL A 321 -6.61 -6.97 1.85
C VAL A 321 -8.09 -7.19 2.19
N TYR A 322 -8.48 -8.45 2.39
CA TYR A 322 -9.81 -8.75 2.90
C TYR A 322 -9.90 -8.39 4.39
N PHE A 323 -10.57 -7.28 4.71
CA PHE A 323 -10.54 -6.71 6.06
C PHE A 323 -11.00 -7.67 7.18
N PRO A 324 -12.02 -8.54 7.00
CA PRO A 324 -12.37 -9.53 8.03
C PRO A 324 -11.25 -10.54 8.33
N LEU A 325 -10.43 -10.90 7.33
CA LEU A 325 -9.23 -11.71 7.54
C LEU A 325 -8.20 -10.94 8.37
N LEU A 326 -7.93 -9.68 8.03
CA LEU A 326 -7.03 -8.80 8.80
C LEU A 326 -7.48 -8.69 10.27
N GLU A 327 -8.77 -8.46 10.51
CA GLU A 327 -9.33 -8.41 11.87
C GLU A 327 -9.13 -9.73 12.61
N MET A 328 -9.38 -10.86 11.95
CA MET A 328 -9.16 -12.19 12.53
C MET A 328 -7.69 -12.40 12.89
N MET A 329 -6.75 -12.10 11.99
CA MET A 329 -5.32 -12.24 12.23
C MET A 329 -4.84 -11.36 13.38
N ALA A 330 -5.35 -10.13 13.50
CA ALA A 330 -4.99 -9.21 14.58
C ALA A 330 -5.40 -9.73 15.97
N LYS A 331 -6.41 -10.59 16.08
CA LYS A 331 -6.82 -11.21 17.36
C LYS A 331 -5.71 -12.06 17.98
N LYS A 332 -4.79 -12.62 17.17
CA LYS A 332 -3.59 -13.34 17.64
C LYS A 332 -2.74 -12.49 18.60
N TYR A 333 -2.76 -11.17 18.42
CA TYR A 333 -2.04 -10.19 19.23
C TYR A 333 -2.93 -9.47 20.24
N LYS A 334 -4.08 -10.06 20.60
CA LYS A 334 -5.06 -9.51 21.55
C LYS A 334 -5.61 -8.14 21.13
N MET A 335 -5.59 -7.85 19.84
CA MET A 335 -6.16 -6.62 19.30
C MET A 335 -7.67 -6.76 19.16
N LYS A 336 -8.37 -5.65 19.39
CA LYS A 336 -9.81 -5.51 19.14
C LYS A 336 -10.03 -4.37 18.16
N LEU A 337 -10.81 -4.63 17.11
CA LEU A 337 -11.20 -3.58 16.16
C LEU A 337 -11.99 -2.50 16.90
N LEU A 338 -11.55 -1.25 16.75
CA LEU A 338 -12.26 -0.08 17.30
C LEU A 338 -13.22 0.52 16.30
N PHE A 339 -12.76 0.75 15.07
CA PHE A 339 -13.58 1.12 13.94
C PHE A 339 -12.85 0.74 12.64
N LYS A 340 -13.62 0.59 11.58
CA LYS A 340 -13.17 0.57 10.19
C LYS A 340 -14.06 1.54 9.43
N LYS A 341 -13.48 2.52 8.75
CA LYS A 341 -14.26 3.50 7.97
C LYS A 341 -13.67 3.66 6.59
N THR A 342 -14.52 3.72 5.58
CA THR A 342 -14.08 4.23 4.28
C THR A 342 -13.61 5.68 4.43
N PHE A 343 -12.74 6.14 3.54
CA PHE A 343 -12.31 7.53 3.52
C PHE A 343 -13.49 8.51 3.42
N ARG A 344 -14.57 8.10 2.75
CA ARG A 344 -15.80 8.89 2.60
C ARG A 344 -16.52 9.04 3.94
N GLU A 345 -16.83 7.92 4.61
CA GLU A 345 -17.50 7.94 5.90
C GLU A 345 -16.68 8.71 6.94
N PHE A 346 -15.36 8.50 6.96
CA PHE A 346 -14.47 9.24 7.85
C PHE A 346 -14.49 10.74 7.53
N PHE A 347 -14.38 11.14 6.27
CA PHE A 347 -14.46 12.54 5.90
C PHE A 347 -15.79 13.18 6.31
N GLU A 348 -16.92 12.55 5.95
CA GLU A 348 -18.27 13.05 6.23
C GLU A 348 -18.53 13.20 7.74
N GLU A 349 -17.96 12.32 8.55
CA GLU A 349 -17.97 12.45 10.00
C GLU A 349 -17.07 13.59 10.49
N LYS A 350 -15.79 13.58 10.10
CA LYS A 350 -14.78 14.46 10.68
C LYS A 350 -14.91 15.91 10.26
N ILE A 351 -15.49 16.19 9.09
CA ILE A 351 -15.68 17.55 8.60
C ILE A 351 -16.71 18.35 9.39
N LYS A 352 -17.54 17.67 10.20
CA LYS A 352 -18.51 18.32 11.11
C LYS A 352 -17.83 19.07 12.25
N ASN A 353 -16.58 18.71 12.59
CA ASN A 353 -15.77 19.45 13.54
C ASN A 353 -15.13 20.67 12.85
N GLU A 354 -15.33 21.86 13.41
CA GLU A 354 -14.86 23.11 12.80
C GLU A 354 -13.33 23.23 12.78
N GLU A 355 -12.60 22.68 13.75
CA GLU A 355 -11.13 22.66 13.73
C GLU A 355 -10.60 21.79 12.59
N HIS A 356 -11.19 20.61 12.40
CA HIS A 356 -10.85 19.72 11.27
C HIS A 356 -11.16 20.39 9.93
N LYS A 357 -12.26 21.12 9.82
CA LYS A 357 -12.65 21.88 8.62
C LYS A 357 -11.71 23.04 8.35
N MET A 358 -11.29 23.78 9.37
CA MET A 358 -10.27 24.83 9.24
C MET A 358 -8.92 24.25 8.82
N LEU A 359 -8.54 23.09 9.35
CA LEU A 359 -7.32 22.39 8.95
C LEU A 359 -7.38 21.96 7.48
N LEU A 360 -8.52 21.42 7.02
CA LEU A 360 -8.75 21.04 5.62
C LEU A 360 -8.51 22.23 4.67
N LYS A 361 -9.06 23.39 5.02
CA LYS A 361 -8.87 24.64 4.25
C LYS A 361 -7.41 25.09 4.26
N ARG A 362 -6.77 25.09 5.43
CA ARG A 362 -5.35 25.50 5.59
C ARG A 362 -4.40 24.61 4.79
N MET A 363 -4.71 23.32 4.71
CA MET A 363 -3.93 22.35 3.95
C MET A 363 -4.24 22.37 2.45
N GLN A 364 -5.19 23.20 2.00
CA GLN A 364 -5.66 23.22 0.60
C GLN A 364 -5.98 21.79 0.11
N ALA A 365 -6.69 21.05 0.96
CA ALA A 365 -7.00 19.64 0.73
C ALA A 365 -8.13 19.42 -0.28
N LEU A 366 -8.80 20.48 -0.71
CA LEU A 366 -9.84 20.44 -1.72
C LEU A 366 -9.62 21.57 -2.73
N GLU A 367 -9.91 21.27 -3.98
CA GLU A 367 -9.80 22.21 -5.08
C GLU A 367 -10.92 23.25 -5.02
N PRO A 368 -10.60 24.55 -5.12
CA PRO A 368 -11.61 25.57 -5.27
C PRO A 368 -12.28 25.44 -6.65
N TYR A 369 -13.61 25.38 -6.67
CA TYR A 369 -14.40 25.40 -7.90
C TYR A 369 -15.27 26.64 -7.94
N SER A 370 -15.18 27.42 -9.03
CA SER A 370 -16.04 28.57 -9.29
C SER A 370 -16.47 28.60 -10.76
N SER A 371 -17.65 29.18 -11.02
CA SER A 371 -18.17 29.37 -12.39
C SER A 371 -17.23 30.18 -13.28
N TYR A 372 -16.43 31.08 -12.71
CA TYR A 372 -15.42 31.89 -13.40
C TYR A 372 -14.11 31.14 -13.70
N GLN A 373 -13.78 30.10 -12.92
CA GLN A 373 -12.56 29.29 -13.11
C GLN A 373 -12.69 28.18 -14.16
N LYS A 374 -13.86 28.05 -14.82
CA LYS A 374 -14.08 27.09 -15.93
C LYS A 374 -12.98 27.12 -17.00
N ALA A 375 -12.35 28.28 -17.23
CA ALA A 375 -11.29 28.46 -18.23
C ALA A 375 -9.87 28.09 -17.76
N LYS A 376 -9.66 27.89 -16.45
CA LYS A 376 -8.31 27.67 -15.85
C LYS A 376 -8.14 26.28 -15.24
N LEU A 377 -9.23 25.58 -14.98
CA LEU A 377 -9.25 24.19 -14.52
C LEU A 377 -8.94 23.32 -15.73
N GLY A 378 -7.71 22.83 -15.87
CA GLY A 378 -7.27 21.93 -16.95
C GLY A 378 -7.89 20.54 -16.91
N ALA A 379 -9.10 20.40 -16.36
CA ALA A 379 -9.86 19.17 -16.23
C ALA A 379 -11.14 19.27 -17.05
N ASN A 380 -11.52 18.17 -17.72
CA ASN A 380 -12.70 18.13 -18.59
C ASN A 380 -13.94 18.57 -17.81
N ALA A 381 -14.83 19.37 -18.42
CA ALA A 381 -16.07 19.86 -17.79
C ALA A 381 -16.92 18.75 -17.16
N GLU A 382 -16.79 17.51 -17.65
CA GLU A 382 -17.43 16.30 -17.12
C GLU A 382 -16.99 15.95 -15.69
N GLU A 383 -15.73 16.20 -15.33
CA GLU A 383 -15.15 15.89 -14.00
C GLU A 383 -15.72 16.75 -12.86
N TYR A 384 -16.50 17.79 -13.20
CA TYR A 384 -17.14 18.71 -12.27
C TYR A 384 -18.67 18.76 -12.40
N GLN A 385 -19.29 17.85 -13.16
CA GLN A 385 -20.75 17.83 -13.33
C GLN A 385 -21.51 17.76 -12.01
N HIS A 386 -20.99 17.06 -10.99
CA HIS A 386 -21.59 17.01 -9.66
C HIS A 386 -21.50 18.36 -8.93
N ALA A 387 -20.42 19.12 -9.15
CA ALA A 387 -20.27 20.46 -8.61
C ALA A 387 -21.25 21.44 -9.29
N GLU A 388 -21.39 21.32 -10.62
CA GLU A 388 -22.32 22.13 -11.41
C GLU A 388 -23.78 21.86 -11.04
N LYS A 389 -24.21 20.58 -11.01
CA LYS A 389 -25.56 20.17 -10.59
C LYS A 389 -25.92 20.70 -9.20
N HIS A 390 -24.94 20.83 -8.32
CA HIS A 390 -25.20 21.37 -7.00
C HIS A 390 -25.35 22.89 -6.98
N LEU A 391 -24.51 23.62 -7.71
CA LEU A 391 -24.64 25.07 -7.86
C LEU A 391 -25.99 25.45 -8.47
N THR A 392 -26.49 24.68 -9.43
CA THR A 392 -27.79 24.91 -10.07
C THR A 392 -28.99 24.54 -9.18
N SER A 393 -28.78 23.77 -8.10
CA SER A 393 -29.86 23.30 -7.21
C SER A 393 -30.30 24.32 -6.15
N GLY A 394 -29.78 25.55 -6.16
CA GLY A 394 -30.23 26.64 -5.29
C GLY A 394 -29.93 26.46 -3.79
N LYS A 395 -29.18 25.42 -3.39
CA LYS A 395 -28.70 25.26 -2.02
C LYS A 395 -27.50 26.18 -1.78
N THR A 396 -27.76 27.48 -1.72
CA THR A 396 -26.79 28.51 -1.32
C THR A 396 -26.54 28.42 0.18
N SER A 397 -25.54 27.63 0.55
CA SER A 397 -24.73 27.92 1.74
C SER A 397 -23.33 28.20 1.24
N GLU A 398 -22.92 29.46 1.38
CA GLU A 398 -21.56 29.92 1.11
C GLU A 398 -20.56 29.00 1.82
N THR A 399 -19.58 28.50 1.07
CA THR A 399 -18.50 27.61 1.52
C THR A 399 -18.82 26.12 1.55
N LEU A 400 -19.29 25.60 0.42
CA LEU A 400 -19.28 24.15 0.19
C LEU A 400 -18.11 23.78 -0.71
N VAL A 401 -16.97 23.67 -0.04
CA VAL A 401 -15.72 23.05 -0.49
C VAL A 401 -16.05 21.67 -1.06
N ARG A 402 -15.90 21.45 -2.38
CA ARG A 402 -16.40 20.23 -3.03
C ARG A 402 -15.40 19.64 -4.01
N PHE A 403 -14.93 18.48 -3.60
CA PHE A 403 -14.10 17.48 -4.29
C PHE A 403 -14.24 17.45 -5.81
N MET A 404 -13.12 17.31 -6.50
CA MET A 404 -13.08 16.78 -7.86
C MET A 404 -13.56 15.31 -7.86
N PHE A 405 -14.32 14.89 -8.88
CA PHE A 405 -14.76 13.49 -9.06
C PHE A 405 -13.58 12.49 -9.03
N MET A 406 -12.39 13.00 -9.38
CA MET A 406 -11.10 12.30 -9.31
C MET A 406 -10.71 11.90 -7.87
N VAL A 407 -10.93 12.76 -6.87
CA VAL A 407 -10.75 12.40 -5.45
C VAL A 407 -11.82 11.39 -5.01
N TRP A 408 -13.02 11.47 -5.60
CA TRP A 408 -14.08 10.50 -5.32
C TRP A 408 -13.74 9.08 -5.76
N SER A 409 -13.03 8.95 -6.88
CA SER A 409 -12.61 7.65 -7.37
C SER A 409 -11.57 6.97 -6.48
N LEU A 410 -10.85 7.67 -5.60
CA LEU A 410 -9.90 7.04 -4.65
C LEU A 410 -10.51 6.69 -3.29
N PHE A 411 -11.83 6.84 -3.11
CA PHE A 411 -12.55 6.41 -1.89
C PHE A 411 -12.57 4.90 -1.65
N GLY A 412 -11.88 4.12 -2.47
CA GLY A 412 -11.66 2.70 -2.23
C GLY A 412 -10.60 2.40 -1.17
N CYS A 413 -10.29 3.31 -0.24
CA CYS A 413 -9.43 3.03 0.92
C CYS A 413 -10.25 3.04 2.21
N VAL A 414 -9.80 2.24 3.19
CA VAL A 414 -10.33 2.19 4.55
C VAL A 414 -9.26 2.60 5.56
N LEU A 415 -9.71 3.28 6.61
CA LEU A 415 -8.99 3.63 7.84
C LEU A 415 -9.27 2.60 8.92
#